data_AF-A6V3X3-F1
#
_entry.id   AF-A6V3X3-F1
#
_cell.length_a   1.000
_cell.length_b   1.000
_cell.length_c   1.000
_cell.angle_alpha   90.00
_cell.angle_beta   90.00
_cell.angle_gamma   90.00
#
_symmetry.space_group_name_H-M   'P 1'
#
loop_
_entity.id
_entity.type
_entity.pdbx_description
1 polymer ?
#
loop_
_entity_poly.entity_id
_entity_poly.type
_entity_poly.pdbx_seq_one_letter_code
_entity_poly.pdbx_strand_id
1 'polypeptide(L)'
;MQKNNQGRGQISPVEKVRLRVSAMISSPRAQAERRASIWKAQGDSEEAWKQVLEELAETDGLEMSLGEDGVVTLTWEAGDEEGVEVVDGIELVQEPEVMVQRLHEVRI
;
A
#
# COMPACT_ATOMS: atom_id res chain seq x y z
N MET A 1 12.78 19.29 1.72
CA MET A 1 13.48 18.24 0.92
C MET A 1 13.36 16.91 1.65
N GLN A 2 12.25 16.17 1.46
CA GLN A 2 12.12 14.81 1.99
C GLN A 2 12.92 13.88 1.07
N LYS A 3 13.92 13.20 1.63
CA LYS A 3 14.93 12.46 0.89
C LYS A 3 14.41 11.08 0.48
N ASN A 4 14.16 10.88 -0.82
CA ASN A 4 14.10 9.57 -1.46
C ASN A 4 15.45 8.86 -1.28
N ASN A 5 15.48 7.74 -0.56
CA ASN A 5 16.61 6.81 -0.53
C ASN A 5 16.15 5.39 -0.93
N GLN A 6 15.75 5.23 -2.19
CA GLN A 6 15.72 3.91 -2.83
C GLN A 6 17.14 3.55 -3.29
N GLY A 7 18.04 3.38 -2.32
CA GLY A 7 19.35 2.77 -2.50
C GLY A 7 19.32 1.38 -1.87
N ARG A 8 19.63 0.35 -2.65
CA ARG A 8 19.62 -1.06 -2.24
C ARG A 8 20.10 -1.29 -0.80
N GLY A 9 19.17 -1.71 0.07
CA GLY A 9 19.46 -2.73 1.08
C GLY A 9 18.88 -2.55 2.48
N GLN A 10 18.49 -1.35 2.92
CA GLN A 10 18.06 -1.14 4.31
C GLN A 10 16.85 -0.21 4.39
N ILE A 11 15.67 -0.78 4.23
CA ILE A 11 14.42 -0.14 4.64
C ILE A 11 14.42 0.02 6.17
N SER A 12 14.15 1.25 6.63
CA SER A 12 14.06 1.56 8.07
C SER A 12 13.00 0.68 8.74
N PRO A 13 13.13 0.28 10.01
CA PRO A 13 12.12 -0.54 10.69
C PRO A 13 10.72 0.08 10.64
N VAL A 14 10.58 1.41 10.76
CA VAL A 14 9.30 2.11 10.58
C VAL A 14 8.76 1.98 9.14
N GLU A 15 9.64 2.09 8.15
CA GLU A 15 9.26 1.99 6.73
C GLU A 15 8.82 0.57 6.36
N LYS A 16 9.44 -0.45 6.96
CA LYS A 16 9.00 -1.86 6.84
C LYS A 16 7.56 -2.03 7.31
N VAL A 17 7.27 -1.50 8.49
CA VAL A 17 5.92 -1.58 9.07
C VAL A 17 4.95 -0.82 8.20
N ARG A 18 5.28 0.43 7.83
CA ARG A 18 4.42 1.28 7.00
C ARG A 18 4.08 0.60 5.68
N LEU A 19 5.06 0.09 4.94
CA LEU A 19 4.84 -0.63 3.69
C LEU A 19 3.90 -1.83 3.86
N ARG A 20 4.05 -2.58 4.95
CA ARG A 20 3.19 -3.74 5.21
C ARG A 20 1.77 -3.33 5.56
N VAL A 21 1.62 -2.33 6.41
CA VAL A 21 0.32 -1.75 6.79
C VAL A 21 -0.38 -1.18 5.55
N SER A 22 0.33 -0.43 4.71
CA SER A 22 -0.19 0.07 3.43
C SER A 22 -0.64 -1.07 2.50
N ALA A 23 0.10 -2.17 2.41
CA ALA A 23 -0.30 -3.33 1.62
C ALA A 23 -1.58 -4.01 2.18
N MET A 24 -1.73 -4.08 3.51
CA MET A 24 -2.93 -4.60 4.16
C MET A 24 -4.15 -3.70 3.89
N ILE A 25 -3.96 -2.38 3.98
CA ILE A 25 -5.02 -1.39 3.70
C ILE A 25 -5.40 -1.40 2.22
N SER A 26 -4.43 -1.49 1.32
CA SER A 26 -4.64 -1.49 -0.13
C SER A 26 -5.20 -2.81 -0.66
N SER A 27 -5.41 -3.82 0.19
CA SER A 27 -5.99 -5.09 -0.22
C SER A 27 -7.41 -4.90 -0.77
N PRO A 28 -7.82 -5.61 -1.83
CA PRO A 28 -9.13 -5.42 -2.46
C PRO A 28 -10.29 -5.51 -1.48
N ARG A 29 -10.22 -6.47 -0.55
CA ARG A 29 -11.21 -6.64 0.51
C ARG A 29 -11.26 -5.44 1.46
N ALA A 30 -10.11 -4.90 1.83
CA ALA A 30 -10.02 -3.78 2.75
C ALA A 30 -10.54 -2.48 2.13
N GLN A 31 -10.25 -2.24 0.85
CA GLN A 31 -10.82 -1.12 0.10
C GLN A 31 -12.33 -1.27 -0.11
N ALA A 32 -12.82 -2.48 -0.40
CA ALA A 32 -14.24 -2.75 -0.59
C ALA A 32 -15.07 -2.64 0.71
N GLU A 33 -14.57 -3.18 1.82
CA GLU A 33 -15.21 -3.07 3.14
C GLU A 33 -14.91 -1.74 3.84
N ARG A 34 -14.03 -0.91 3.27
CA ARG A 34 -13.44 0.29 3.90
C ARG A 34 -12.91 0.01 5.31
N ARG A 35 -12.33 -1.19 5.46
CA ARG A 35 -11.90 -1.74 6.74
C ARG A 35 -10.71 -2.66 6.55
N ALA A 36 -9.61 -2.37 7.23
CA ALA A 36 -8.40 -3.18 7.21
C ALA A 36 -8.10 -3.75 8.60
N SER A 37 -7.72 -5.02 8.65
CA SER A 37 -7.16 -5.63 9.86
C SER A 37 -5.64 -5.65 9.72
N ILE A 38 -4.94 -4.94 10.60
CA ILE A 38 -3.48 -4.84 10.60
C ILE A 38 -2.89 -5.49 11.85
N TRP A 39 -1.69 -6.06 11.71
CA TRP A 39 -0.97 -6.70 12.80
C TRP A 39 0.52 -6.46 12.70
N LYS A 40 1.18 -6.46 13.87
CA LYS A 40 2.63 -6.43 13.98
C LYS A 40 3.20 -7.79 13.56
N ALA A 41 4.19 -7.81 12.69
CA ALA A 41 4.94 -9.04 12.40
C ALA A 41 6.02 -9.28 13.46
N GLN A 42 6.39 -10.55 13.62
CA GLN A 42 7.39 -10.99 14.60
C GLN A 42 8.74 -10.26 14.47
N GLY A 43 9.12 -9.81 13.27
CA GLY A 43 10.37 -9.09 13.02
C GLY A 43 10.28 -7.56 13.14
N ASP A 44 9.12 -7.00 13.45
CA ASP A 44 8.98 -5.55 13.58
C ASP A 44 9.36 -5.09 14.99
N SER A 45 9.98 -3.92 15.07
CA SER A 45 10.22 -3.25 16.35
C SER A 45 8.91 -2.69 16.90
N GLU A 46 8.72 -2.73 18.21
CA GLU A 46 7.55 -2.15 18.88
C GLU A 46 7.48 -0.64 18.71
N GLU A 47 8.63 0.05 18.74
CA GLU A 47 8.72 1.49 18.53
C GLU A 47 8.28 1.88 17.10
N ALA A 48 8.73 1.11 16.10
CA ALA A 48 8.33 1.29 14.71
C ALA A 48 6.83 1.02 14.51
N TRP A 49 6.29 0.00 15.16
CA TRP A 49 4.87 -0.30 15.15
C TRP A 49 4.04 0.83 15.75
N LYS A 50 4.42 1.29 16.95
CA LYS A 50 3.74 2.38 17.65
C LYS A 50 3.77 3.67 16.83
N GLN A 51 4.91 4.02 16.23
CA GLN A 51 5.03 5.21 15.40
C GLN A 51 4.06 5.18 14.20
N VAL A 52 3.95 4.05 13.50
CA VAL A 52 3.00 3.93 12.37
C VAL A 52 1.55 4.01 12.86
N LEU A 53 1.23 3.43 14.02
CA LEU A 53 -0.12 3.55 14.59
C LEU A 53 -0.45 4.99 15.01
N GLU A 54 0.52 5.73 15.55
CA GLU A 54 0.34 7.14 15.91
C GLU A 54 0.04 7.98 14.65
N GLU A 55 0.81 7.80 13.57
CA GLU A 55 0.57 8.50 12.30
C GLU A 55 -0.80 8.18 11.69
N LEU A 56 -1.24 6.92 11.79
CA LEU A 56 -2.58 6.53 11.34
C LEU A 56 -3.67 7.18 12.20
N ALA A 57 -3.51 7.17 13.52
CA ALA A 57 -4.49 7.77 14.43
C ALA A 57 -4.63 9.30 14.27
N GLU A 58 -3.62 9.97 13.74
CA GLU A 58 -3.67 11.39 13.36
C GLU A 58 -4.45 11.63 12.05
N THR A 59 -4.79 10.59 11.30
CA THR A 59 -5.53 10.70 10.04
C THR A 59 -7.01 10.92 10.31
N ASP A 60 -7.55 12.05 9.83
CA ASP A 60 -8.96 12.39 9.95
C ASP A 60 -9.86 11.37 9.21
N GLY A 61 -11.02 11.06 9.79
CA GLY A 61 -11.95 10.05 9.23
C GLY A 61 -11.48 8.59 9.34
N LEU A 62 -10.33 8.32 9.98
CA LEU A 62 -9.85 6.97 10.28
C LEU A 62 -10.19 6.58 11.72
N GLU A 63 -11.06 5.59 11.87
CA GLU A 63 -11.35 4.97 13.15
C GLU A 63 -10.44 3.76 13.38
N MET A 64 -9.81 3.71 14.56
CA MET A 64 -8.93 2.62 14.95
C MET A 64 -9.49 1.90 16.18
N SER A 65 -9.60 0.57 16.10
CA SER A 65 -10.10 -0.29 17.17
C SER A 65 -9.13 -1.45 17.43
N LEU A 66 -8.74 -1.65 18.69
CA LEU A 66 -7.95 -2.81 19.09
C LEU A 66 -8.88 -4.04 19.20
N GLY A 67 -8.62 -5.04 18.37
CA GLY A 67 -9.31 -6.32 18.39
C GLY A 67 -8.62 -7.37 19.26
N GLU A 68 -9.02 -8.61 19.06
CA GLU A 68 -8.47 -9.78 19.75
C GLU A 68 -7.06 -10.11 19.20
N ASP A 69 -6.21 -10.73 20.03
CA ASP A 69 -4.86 -11.19 19.65
C ASP A 69 -3.86 -10.08 19.21
N GLY A 70 -4.16 -8.81 19.51
CA GLY A 70 -3.33 -7.67 19.12
C GLY A 70 -3.48 -7.25 17.66
N VAL A 71 -4.55 -7.70 16.99
CA VAL A 71 -4.96 -7.20 15.69
C VAL A 71 -5.63 -5.84 15.87
N VAL A 72 -5.21 -4.84 15.09
CA VAL A 72 -5.83 -3.52 15.05
C VAL A 72 -6.73 -3.46 13.82
N THR A 73 -7.99 -3.11 14.01
CA THR A 73 -8.93 -2.86 12.92
C THR A 73 -9.00 -1.37 12.65
N LEU A 74 -8.73 -1.01 11.40
CA LEU A 74 -8.90 0.33 10.87
C LEU A 74 -10.18 0.35 10.05
N THR A 75 -11.03 1.35 10.26
CA THR A 75 -12.24 1.60 9.47
C THR A 75 -12.21 3.04 9.01
N TRP A 76 -12.56 3.32 7.76
CA TRP A 76 -12.65 4.69 7.26
C TRP A 76 -13.96 4.88 6.50
N GLU A 77 -14.51 6.08 6.57
CA GLU A 77 -15.63 6.44 5.71
C GLU A 77 -15.08 6.76 4.31
N ALA A 78 -15.87 6.53 3.23
CA ALA A 78 -15.53 7.25 2.00
C ALA A 78 -15.94 8.67 2.28
N GLY A 79 -14.96 9.57 2.41
CA GLY A 79 -15.22 10.97 2.64
C GLY A 79 -16.34 11.44 1.72
N ASP A 80 -17.33 12.10 2.31
CA ASP A 80 -18.33 12.89 1.59
C ASP A 80 -17.61 14.14 1.02
N GLU A 81 -16.62 13.92 0.16
CA GLU A 81 -15.90 14.97 -0.52
C GLU A 81 -16.07 14.74 -2.01
N GLU A 82 -16.88 15.63 -2.58
CA GLU A 82 -17.06 15.82 -4.00
C GLU A 82 -15.71 15.72 -4.73
N GLY A 83 -15.50 14.64 -5.49
CA GLY A 83 -14.41 14.55 -6.46
C GLY A 83 -13.01 14.38 -5.90
N VAL A 84 -12.66 13.18 -5.44
CA VAL A 84 -11.36 12.65 -5.87
C VAL A 84 -11.53 12.30 -7.34
N GLU A 85 -11.10 13.23 -8.20
CA GLU A 85 -10.83 12.92 -9.59
C GLU A 85 -9.87 11.74 -9.58
N VAL A 86 -10.39 10.55 -9.86
CA VAL A 86 -9.55 9.45 -10.29
C VAL A 86 -8.76 10.02 -11.47
N VAL A 87 -7.49 10.33 -11.25
CA VAL A 87 -6.58 10.61 -12.36
C VAL A 87 -6.48 9.29 -13.11
N ASP A 88 -7.37 9.12 -14.07
CA ASP A 88 -7.33 8.18 -15.17
C ASP A 88 -6.01 8.45 -15.92
N GLY A 89 -4.90 7.91 -15.40
CA GLY A 89 -3.58 8.36 -15.82
C GLY A 89 -2.39 7.69 -15.15
N ILE A 90 -2.56 6.54 -14.49
CA ILE A 90 -1.43 5.65 -14.20
C ILE A 90 -1.54 4.44 -15.12
N GLU A 91 -1.09 4.62 -16.36
CA GLU A 91 -0.79 3.51 -17.27
C GLU A 91 0.35 2.67 -16.65
N LEU A 92 -0.02 1.65 -15.87
CA LEU A 92 0.88 0.58 -15.46
C LEU A 92 1.18 -0.32 -16.66
N VAL A 93 2.05 0.16 -17.57
CA VAL A 93 2.73 -0.69 -18.55
C VAL A 93 4.24 -0.54 -18.42
N GLN A 94 4.85 -1.37 -17.57
CA GLN A 94 6.28 -1.68 -17.65
C GLN A 94 6.43 -3.19 -17.99
N GLU A 95 6.44 -3.46 -19.31
CA GLU A 95 7.31 -4.32 -20.16
C GLU A 95 8.11 -5.48 -19.51
N PRO A 96 8.40 -6.65 -20.17
CA PRO A 96 9.01 -6.69 -21.52
C PRO A 96 8.83 -7.98 -22.39
N GLU A 97 9.37 -7.89 -23.62
CA GLU A 97 9.75 -8.96 -24.57
C GLU A 97 8.64 -9.84 -25.22
N VAL A 98 8.39 -9.63 -26.51
CA VAL A 98 8.92 -10.52 -27.57
C VAL A 98 8.84 -9.84 -28.93
N MET A 99 10.01 -9.52 -29.48
CA MET A 99 10.17 -9.29 -30.92
C MET A 99 9.82 -10.58 -31.68
N VAL A 100 8.56 -10.75 -32.07
CA VAL A 100 8.18 -11.79 -33.04
C VAL A 100 8.57 -11.33 -34.45
N GLN A 101 9.87 -11.34 -34.72
CA GLN A 101 10.38 -11.34 -36.09
C GLN A 101 10.05 -12.70 -36.73
N ARG A 102 8.81 -12.90 -37.19
CA ARG A 102 8.50 -13.98 -38.13
C ARG A 102 8.92 -13.56 -39.54
N LEU A 103 10.16 -13.91 -39.85
CA LEU A 103 10.56 -14.70 -41.01
C LEU A 103 9.75 -14.55 -42.32
N HIS A 104 10.45 -13.98 -43.32
CA HIS A 104 10.60 -14.43 -44.71
C HIS A 104 9.52 -15.31 -45.39
N GLU A 105 9.29 -14.93 -46.67
CA GLU A 105 8.86 -15.76 -47.82
C GLU A 105 7.36 -16.14 -47.90
N VAL A 106 6.66 -16.17 -49.05
CA VAL A 106 7.02 -16.07 -50.47
C VAL A 106 5.74 -15.79 -51.31
N ARG A 107 5.91 -15.11 -52.46
CA ARG A 107 5.16 -15.20 -53.74
C ARG A 107 3.61 -15.22 -53.73
N ILE A 108 3.01 -14.19 -54.35
CA ILE A 108 2.25 -14.33 -55.63
C ILE A 108 2.59 -13.10 -56.49
#